data_AF-A0A2S6QIA8-F1
#
_entry.id   AF-A0A2S6QIA8-F1
#
_cell.length_a   1.000
_cell.length_b   1.000
_cell.length_c   1.000
_cell.angle_alpha   90.00
_cell.angle_beta   90.00
_cell.angle_gamma   90.00
#
_symmetry.space_group_name_H-M   'P 1'
#
loop_
_entity.id
_entity.type
_entity.pdbx_description
1 polymer ?
#
loop_
_entity_poly.entity_id
_entity_poly.type
_entity_poly.pdbx_seq_one_letter_code
_entity_poly.pdbx_strand_id
1 'polypeptide(L)'
;MTFFLADIVLVFHFCIVVFVASGLLLIPIGYTFHWEWTSNKKLRISHCALMAFVTLETLLGITCPLTSIENKLRGITQSETFIGHWIEKLIYWDFPIEFFIVLYCILLGWTFLMWKIFPPKKT
;
A
#
# COMPACT_ATOMS: atom_id res chain seq x y z
N MET A 1 26.82 -1.20 -3.82
CA MET A 1 25.84 -2.17 -4.38
C MET A 1 24.54 -2.23 -3.56
N THR A 2 24.56 -1.99 -2.25
CA THR A 2 23.38 -2.03 -1.37
C THR A 2 22.35 -0.93 -1.67
N PHE A 3 22.78 0.25 -2.12
CA PHE A 3 21.88 1.37 -2.46
C PHE A 3 20.88 1.04 -3.58
N PHE A 4 21.33 0.36 -4.64
CA PHE A 4 20.42 -0.08 -5.71
C PHE A 4 19.38 -1.08 -5.20
N LEU A 5 19.75 -1.93 -4.24
CA LEU A 5 18.83 -2.90 -3.66
C LEU A 5 17.80 -2.20 -2.74
N ALA A 6 18.24 -1.19 -1.98
CA ALA A 6 17.33 -0.35 -1.19
C ALA A 6 16.31 0.37 -2.09
N ASP A 7 16.75 0.93 -3.22
CA ASP A 7 15.85 1.59 -4.17
C ASP A 7 14.88 0.61 -4.83
N ILE A 8 15.31 -0.63 -5.11
CA ILE A 8 14.39 -1.69 -5.58
C ILE A 8 13.31 -1.97 -4.54
N VAL A 9 13.68 -2.08 -3.26
CA VAL A 9 12.72 -2.29 -2.16
C VAL A 9 11.77 -1.09 -2.04
N LEU A 10 12.29 0.13 -2.13
CA LEU A 10 11.49 1.35 -2.08
C LEU A 10 10.51 1.45 -3.27
N VAL A 11 10.96 1.18 -4.49
CA VAL A 11 10.09 1.16 -5.68
C VAL A 11 9.03 0.07 -5.55
N PHE A 12 9.39 -1.11 -5.05
CA PHE A 12 8.43 -2.17 -4.80
C PHE A 12 7.40 -1.77 -3.73
N HIS A 13 7.84 -1.14 -2.64
CA HIS A 13 6.96 -0.59 -1.62
C HIS A 13 6.01 0.45 -2.21
N PHE A 14 6.53 1.37 -3.01
CA PHE A 14 5.74 2.37 -3.71
C PHE A 14 4.68 1.74 -4.63
N CYS A 15 5.03 0.70 -5.39
CA CYS A 15 4.07 -0.03 -6.22
C CYS A 15 2.94 -0.64 -5.39
N ILE A 16 3.22 -1.16 -4.19
CA ILE A 16 2.19 -1.65 -3.26
C ILE A 16 1.29 -0.50 -2.81
N VAL A 17 1.87 0.63 -2.40
CA VAL A 17 1.10 1.82 -1.98
C VAL A 17 0.18 2.29 -3.11
N VAL A 18 0.69 2.42 -4.34
CA VAL A 18 -0.10 2.80 -5.52
C VAL A 18 -1.18 1.77 -5.82
N PHE A 19 -0.90 0.48 -5.74
CA PHE A 19 -1.89 -0.58 -5.93
C PHE A 19 -3.03 -0.48 -4.90
N VAL A 20 -2.71 -0.33 -3.62
CA VAL A 20 -3.70 -0.21 -2.54
C VAL A 20 -4.50 1.09 -2.70
N ALA A 21 -3.84 2.23 -2.91
CA ALA A 21 -4.47 3.53 -3.06
C ALA A 21 -5.39 3.59 -4.29
N SER A 22 -4.90 3.16 -5.45
CA SER A 22 -5.69 3.13 -6.68
C SER A 22 -6.85 2.13 -6.57
N GLY A 23 -6.68 0.98 -5.93
CA GLY A 23 -7.75 0.00 -5.73
C GLY A 23 -8.96 0.56 -4.99
N LEU A 24 -8.76 1.48 -4.04
CA LEU A 24 -9.87 2.13 -3.32
C LEU A 24 -10.84 2.88 -4.24
N LEU A 25 -10.30 3.45 -5.34
CA LEU A 25 -11.05 4.25 -6.32
C LEU A 25 -11.44 3.42 -7.56
N LEU A 26 -10.50 2.63 -8.08
CA LEU A 26 -10.69 1.87 -9.31
C LEU A 26 -11.68 0.72 -9.15
N ILE A 27 -11.83 0.15 -7.94
CA ILE A 27 -12.84 -0.89 -7.70
C ILE A 27 -14.27 -0.37 -7.94
N PRO A 28 -14.76 0.69 -7.27
CA PRO A 28 -16.11 1.19 -7.51
C PRO A 28 -16.26 1.73 -8.94
N ILE A 29 -15.29 2.52 -9.43
CA ILE A 29 -15.33 3.08 -10.80
C ILE A 29 -15.39 1.95 -11.82
N GLY A 30 -14.44 1.02 -11.78
CA GLY A 30 -14.40 -0.09 -12.73
C GLY A 30 -15.64 -0.96 -12.68
N TYR A 31 -16.25 -1.17 -11.50
CA TYR A 31 -17.51 -1.88 -11.44
C TYR A 31 -18.65 -1.12 -12.13
N THR A 32 -18.74 0.20 -11.95
CA THR A 32 -19.75 1.04 -12.62
C THR A 32 -19.56 1.12 -14.14
N PHE A 33 -18.31 1.06 -14.63
CA PHE A 33 -17.98 1.06 -16.05
C PHE A 33 -17.80 -0.36 -16.63
N HIS A 34 -18.19 -1.41 -15.90
CA HIS A 34 -18.09 -2.81 -16.32
C HIS A 34 -16.69 -3.29 -16.73
N TRP A 35 -15.63 -2.78 -16.07
CA TRP A 35 -14.27 -3.28 -16.24
C TRP A 35 -14.12 -4.65 -15.57
N GLU A 36 -14.06 -5.70 -16.38
CA GLU A 36 -14.01 -7.09 -15.91
C GLU A 36 -12.86 -7.37 -14.91
N TRP A 37 -11.69 -6.76 -15.11
CA TRP A 37 -10.53 -6.95 -14.23
C TRP A 37 -10.76 -6.45 -12.79
N THR A 38 -11.59 -5.42 -12.58
CA THR A 38 -11.90 -4.89 -11.22
C THR A 38 -12.79 -5.81 -10.41
N SER A 39 -13.49 -6.73 -11.08
CA SER A 39 -14.29 -7.78 -10.46
C SER A 39 -13.51 -9.08 -10.22
N ASN A 40 -12.23 -9.14 -10.65
CA ASN A 40 -11.38 -10.31 -10.51
C ASN A 40 -11.12 -10.62 -9.03
N LYS A 41 -11.52 -11.83 -8.60
CA LYS A 41 -11.42 -12.25 -7.21
C LYS A 41 -9.99 -12.23 -6.67
N LYS A 42 -8.97 -12.59 -7.47
CA LYS A 42 -7.57 -12.61 -7.02
C LYS A 42 -7.08 -11.21 -6.69
N LEU A 43 -7.38 -10.23 -7.55
CA LEU A 43 -7.03 -8.83 -7.34
C LEU A 43 -7.74 -8.23 -6.12
N ARG A 44 -9.00 -8.59 -5.92
CA ARG A 44 -9.77 -8.17 -4.74
C ARG A 44 -9.18 -8.73 -3.46
N ILE A 45 -8.85 -10.03 -3.42
CA ILE A 45 -8.22 -10.68 -2.27
C ILE A 45 -6.87 -10.04 -1.97
N SER A 46 -6.02 -9.83 -2.97
CA SER A 46 -4.70 -9.22 -2.74
C SER A 46 -4.81 -7.79 -2.22
N HIS A 47 -5.73 -6.99 -2.78
CA HIS A 47 -5.99 -5.62 -2.31
C HIS A 47 -6.46 -5.60 -0.86
N CYS A 48 -7.46 -6.41 -0.52
CA CYS A 48 -7.98 -6.48 0.85
C CYS A 48 -6.97 -7.05 1.84
N ALA A 49 -6.18 -8.05 1.43
CA ALA A 49 -5.14 -8.64 2.28
C ALA A 49 -4.04 -7.61 2.58
N LEU A 50 -3.57 -6.86 1.58
CA LEU A 50 -2.58 -5.80 1.77
C LEU A 50 -3.13 -4.67 2.65
N MET A 51 -4.37 -4.23 2.42
CA MET A 51 -4.99 -3.20 3.25
C MET A 51 -5.13 -3.67 4.71
N ALA A 52 -5.56 -4.91 4.94
CA ALA A 52 -5.65 -5.49 6.28
C ALA A 52 -4.28 -5.60 6.94
N PHE A 53 -3.28 -6.06 6.18
CA PHE A 53 -1.91 -6.23 6.65
C PHE A 53 -1.30 -4.89 7.12
N VAL A 54 -1.33 -3.85 6.28
CA VAL A 54 -0.79 -2.51 6.65
C VAL A 54 -1.56 -1.90 7.83
N THR A 55 -2.88 -2.12 7.90
CA THR A 55 -3.68 -1.67 9.04
C THR A 55 -3.23 -2.35 10.34
N LEU A 56 -3.00 -3.66 10.31
CA LEU A 56 -2.54 -4.43 11.47
C LEU A 56 -1.13 -4.01 11.91
N GLU A 57 -0.21 -3.77 10.98
CA GLU A 57 1.13 -3.26 11.30
C GLU A 57 1.03 -1.94 12.07
N THR A 58 0.20 -1.03 11.57
CA THR A 58 0.01 0.30 12.17
C THR A 58 -0.64 0.20 13.55
N LEU A 59 -1.63 -0.69 13.72
CA LEU A 59 -2.27 -0.93 15.02
C LEU A 59 -1.32 -1.53 16.05
N LEU A 60 -0.39 -2.38 15.62
CA LEU A 60 0.63 -2.98 16.48
C LEU A 60 1.82 -2.05 16.75
N GLY A 61 1.83 -0.85 16.15
CA GLY A 61 2.97 0.08 16.25
C GLY A 61 4.23 -0.44 15.56
N ILE A 62 4.08 -1.37 14.62
CA ILE A 62 5.20 -1.98 13.89
C ILE A 62 5.43 -1.18 12.60
N THR A 63 6.68 -0.83 12.35
CA THR A 63 7.08 -0.24 11.07
C THR A 63 6.96 -1.28 9.96
N CYS A 64 6.45 -0.88 8.79
CA CYS A 64 6.34 -1.77 7.64
C CYS A 64 7.67 -2.52 7.38
N PRO A 65 7.66 -3.87 7.22
CA PRO A 65 8.83 -4.68 6.99
C PRO A 65 9.67 -4.20 5.81
N LEU A 66 9.03 -3.66 4.77
CA LEU A 66 9.73 -3.11 3.60
C LEU A 66 10.57 -1.88 3.99
N THR A 67 10.03 -0.96 4.79
CA THR A 67 10.76 0.18 5.33
C THR A 67 11.90 -0.25 6.24
N SER A 68 11.70 -1.28 7.07
CA SER A 68 12.76 -1.84 7.91
C SER A 68 13.90 -2.44 7.08
N ILE A 69 13.57 -3.19 6.03
CA ILE A 69 14.55 -3.76 5.09
C ILE A 69 15.29 -2.64 4.34
N GLU A 70 14.56 -1.63 3.85
CA GLU A 70 15.13 -0.47 3.17
C GLU A 70 16.15 0.25 4.07
N ASN A 71 15.76 0.62 5.29
CA ASN A 71 16.63 1.30 6.25
C ASN A 71 17.88 0.48 6.56
N LYS A 72 17.73 -0.84 6.70
CA LYS A 72 18.87 -1.75 6.91
C LYS A 72 19.82 -1.79 5.71
N LEU A 73 19.29 -1.69 4.49
CA LEU A 73 20.09 -1.67 3.25
C LEU A 73 20.79 -0.32 3.02
N ARG A 74 20.14 0.80 3.38
CA ARG A 74 20.72 2.15 3.29
C ARG A 74 21.83 2.37 4.32
N GLY A 75 21.72 1.78 5.51
CA GLY A 75 22.72 1.91 6.57
C GLY A 75 22.81 3.35 7.11
N ILE A 76 23.95 3.69 7.73
CA ILE A 76 24.14 4.99 8.41
C ILE A 76 24.37 6.13 7.40
N THR A 77 24.90 5.81 6.22
CA THR A 77 25.08 6.76 5.11
C THR A 77 23.83 6.83 4.26
N GLN A 78 23.05 7.89 4.47
CA GLN A 78 21.86 8.21 3.70
C GLN A 78 22.24 8.78 2.31
N SER A 79 22.90 7.96 1.50
CA SER A 79 23.03 8.27 0.07
C SER A 79 21.82 7.73 -0.66
N GLU A 80 20.88 8.62 -0.92
CA GLU A 80 19.68 8.38 -1.70
C GLU A 80 19.94 8.70 -3.18
N THR A 81 19.38 7.91 -4.09
CA THR A 81 19.33 8.32 -5.51
C THR A 81 18.27 9.40 -5.70
N PHE A 82 18.34 10.14 -6.81
CA PHE A 82 17.32 11.14 -7.14
C PHE A 82 15.89 10.57 -7.12
N ILE A 83 15.71 9.35 -7.65
CA ILE A 83 14.40 8.68 -7.66
C ILE A 83 13.99 8.29 -6.24
N GLY A 84 14.91 7.71 -5.46
CA GLY A 84 14.65 7.34 -4.07
C GLY A 84 14.17 8.52 -3.24
N HIS A 85 14.85 9.66 -3.36
CA HIS A 85 14.50 10.89 -2.65
C HIS A 85 13.03 11.33 -2.87
N TRP A 86 12.56 11.32 -4.12
CA TRP A 86 11.19 11.73 -4.44
C TRP A 86 10.15 10.71 -3.99
N ILE A 87 10.45 9.40 -4.09
CA ILE A 87 9.54 8.36 -3.64
C ILE A 87 9.41 8.40 -2.11
N GLU A 88 10.51 8.51 -1.37
CA GLU A 88 10.49 8.63 0.09
C GLU A 88 9.60 9.78 0.54
N LYS A 89 9.75 10.96 -0.08
CA LYS A 89 8.92 12.13 0.24
C LYS A 89 7.43 11.94 -0.08
N LEU A 90 7.10 11.06 -1.02
CA LEU A 90 5.73 10.78 -1.41
C LEU A 90 5.05 9.78 -0.46
N ILE A 91 5.79 8.78 0.06
CA ILE A 91 5.23 7.70 0.87
C ILE A 91 5.42 7.89 2.38
N TYR A 92 6.47 8.60 2.81
CA TYR A 92 6.78 8.82 4.22
C TYR A 92 6.34 10.22 4.62
N TRP A 93 5.24 10.29 5.37
CA TRP A 93 4.73 11.54 5.92
C TRP A 93 4.93 11.60 7.43
N ASP A 94 5.29 12.78 7.92
CA ASP A 94 5.56 13.04 9.33
C ASP A 94 4.27 13.41 10.08
N PHE A 95 3.35 12.44 10.18
CA PHE A 95 2.12 12.54 10.97
C PHE A 95 2.17 11.60 12.18
N PRO A 96 1.41 11.91 13.25
CA PRO A 96 1.28 11.01 14.39
C PRO A 96 0.72 9.64 13.97
N ILE A 97 1.13 8.57 14.65
CA ILE A 97 0.68 7.22 14.32
C ILE A 97 -0.84 7.07 14.43
N GLU A 98 -1.47 7.79 15.35
CA GLU A 98 -2.92 7.81 15.56
C GLU A 98 -3.67 8.27 14.31
N PHE A 99 -3.12 9.22 13.56
CA PHE A 99 -3.69 9.66 12.28
C PHE A 99 -3.74 8.48 11.29
N PHE A 100 -2.64 7.73 11.16
CA PHE A 100 -2.58 6.57 10.28
C PHE A 100 -3.47 5.42 10.76
N ILE A 101 -3.58 5.18 12.06
CA ILE A 101 -4.48 4.18 12.63
C ILE A 101 -5.93 4.48 12.20
N VAL A 102 -6.39 5.71 12.40
CA VAL A 102 -7.76 6.11 12.04
C VAL A 102 -7.96 6.01 10.53
N LEU A 103 -7.03 6.56 9.75
CA LEU A 103 -7.09 6.52 8.29
C LEU A 103 -7.18 5.09 7.76
N TYR A 104 -6.27 4.20 8.16
CA TYR A 104 -6.22 2.83 7.65
C TYR A 104 -7.40 1.99 8.12
N CYS A 105 -7.90 2.19 9.35
CA CYS A 105 -9.15 1.56 9.79
C CYS A 105 -10.34 1.95 8.92
N ILE A 106 -10.47 3.25 8.58
CA ILE A 106 -11.52 3.75 7.68
C ILE A 106 -11.39 3.14 6.29
N LEU A 107 -10.18 3.13 5.72
CA LEU A 107 -9.91 2.58 4.38
C LEU A 107 -10.11 1.05 4.32
N LEU A 108 -9.79 0.33 5.39
CA LEU A 108 -10.07 -1.09 5.51
C LEU A 108 -11.58 -1.34 5.58
N GLY A 109 -12.31 -0.57 6.39
CA GLY A 109 -13.78 -0.60 6.44
C GLY A 109 -14.41 -0.31 5.07
N TRP A 110 -13.91 0.70 4.36
CA TRP A 110 -14.30 1.00 2.98
C TRP A 110 -14.06 -0.18 2.04
N THR A 111 -12.90 -0.83 2.13
CA THR A 111 -12.54 -1.98 1.30
C THR A 111 -13.51 -3.15 1.52
N PHE A 112 -13.87 -3.45 2.77
CA PHE A 112 -14.89 -4.46 3.08
C PHE A 112 -16.28 -4.04 2.60
N LEU A 113 -16.64 -2.76 2.73
CA LEU A 113 -17.91 -2.24 2.23
C LEU A 113 -18.02 -2.42 0.71
N MET A 114 -16.97 -2.07 -0.04
CA MET A 114 -16.91 -2.27 -1.49
C MET A 114 -16.97 -3.76 -1.86
N TRP A 115 -16.51 -4.67 -1.00
CA TRP A 115 -16.70 -6.11 -1.18
C TRP A 115 -18.17 -6.54 -1.13
N LYS A 116 -18.94 -5.92 -0.23
CA LYS A 116 -20.36 -6.20 -0.09
C LYS A 116 -21.19 -5.57 -1.21
N ILE A 117 -20.91 -4.31 -1.57
CA ILE A 117 -21.66 -3.57 -2.58
C ILE A 117 -21.32 -4.07 -3.99
N PHE A 118 -20.04 -4.33 -4.26
CA PHE A 118 -19.51 -4.72 -5.56
C PHE A 118 -18.78 -6.07 -5.45
N PRO A 119 -19.53 -7.18 -5.34
CA PRO A 119 -18.93 -8.50 -5.07
C PRO A 119 -18.07 -8.98 -6.25
N PRO A 120 -16.95 -9.69 -5.98
CA PRO A 120 -16.12 -10.25 -7.03
C PRO A 120 -16.89 -11.29 -7.85
N LYS A 121 -16.73 -11.24 -9.16
CA LYS A 121 -17.27 -12.26 -10.07
C LYS A 121 -16.33 -13.47 -10.03
N LYS A 122 -16.87 -14.68 -10.26
CA LYS A 122 -16.04 -15.87 -10.44
C LYS A 122 -15.22 -15.67 -11.72
N THR A 123 -13.91 -15.56 -11.56
CA THR A 123 -12.93 -15.62 -12.66
C THR A 123 -12.75 -17.05 -13.12
#